data_AF-A0A536XYM9-F1
#
_entry.id   AF-A0A536XYM9-F1
#
_cell.length_a   1.000
_cell.length_b   1.000
_cell.length_c   1.000
_cell.angle_alpha   90.00
_cell.angle_beta   90.00
_cell.angle_gamma   90.00
#
_symmetry.space_group_name_H-M   'P 1'
#
loop_
_entity.id
_entity.type
_entity.pdbx_description
1 polymer ?
#
loop_
_entity_poly.entity_id
_entity_poly.type
_entity_poly.pdbx_seq_one_letter_code
_entity_poly.pdbx_strand_id
1 'polypeptide(L)'
;MTIKGGRREIRGFFVIFFLSLAMTSLTGGTYHLFFSASSSMPADVLWKATVLALGAVAFAAWSIGACLLLAQSVKGLVVKAALVEFLVYSAYVVAVDDHFWVAIANYLPSVIFLGAAFAVRFRRLSATPILIGLLGLGVTVAAAAIQRSGLSLHPTYFNHNATYHLVQAIGLFMIFRAAIFFSRKPLQEAGS
;
A
#
# COMPACT_ATOMS: atom_id res chain seq x y z
N MET A 1 32.23 3.61 4.98
CA MET A 1 31.12 2.75 5.43
C MET A 1 30.18 2.54 4.25
N THR A 2 30.19 1.35 3.66
CA THR A 2 29.64 1.11 2.31
C THR A 2 28.12 0.97 2.36
N ILE A 3 27.40 1.98 1.87
CA ILE A 3 25.93 2.01 1.84
C ILE A 3 25.41 1.24 0.62
N LYS A 4 24.78 0.08 0.88
CA LYS A 4 23.97 -0.67 -0.10
C LYS A 4 22.48 -0.59 0.29
N GLY A 5 21.90 0.61 0.18
CA GLY A 5 20.44 0.80 0.12
C GLY A 5 19.99 1.54 -1.14
N GLY A 6 20.85 1.55 -2.17
CA GLY A 6 20.71 2.38 -3.35
C GLY A 6 19.79 1.76 -4.40
N ARG A 7 18.60 2.35 -4.60
CA ARG A 7 17.70 2.15 -5.76
C ARG A 7 17.10 0.74 -5.96
N ARG A 8 17.89 -0.33 -5.99
CA ARG A 8 17.41 -1.70 -6.25
C ARG A 8 16.48 -2.19 -5.14
N GLU A 9 16.80 -1.83 -3.90
CA GLU A 9 16.03 -2.18 -2.70
C GLU A 9 14.68 -1.47 -2.68
N ILE A 10 14.65 -0.13 -2.74
CA ILE A 10 13.39 0.63 -2.79
C ILE A 10 12.51 0.24 -3.98
N ARG A 11 13.13 -0.05 -5.15
CA ARG A 11 12.41 -0.59 -6.31
C ARG A 11 11.77 -1.94 -5.98
N GLY A 12 12.49 -2.83 -5.29
CA GLY A 12 11.98 -4.12 -4.84
C GLY A 12 10.73 -3.95 -3.96
N PHE A 13 10.76 -3.03 -3.00
CA PHE A 13 9.58 -2.78 -2.17
C PHE A 13 8.42 -2.17 -2.94
N PHE A 14 8.65 -1.26 -3.89
CA PHE A 14 7.57 -0.78 -4.79
C PHE A 14 6.99 -1.91 -5.65
N VAL A 15 7.82 -2.84 -6.14
CA VAL A 15 7.33 -4.01 -6.88
C VAL A 15 6.44 -4.87 -5.99
N ILE A 16 6.86 -5.16 -4.76
CA ILE A 16 6.03 -5.90 -3.79
C ILE A 16 4.71 -5.14 -3.56
N PHE A 17 4.76 -3.83 -3.28
CA PHE A 17 3.59 -3.00 -3.04
C PHE A 17 2.55 -3.11 -4.17
N PHE A 18 2.98 -2.92 -5.43
CA PHE A 18 2.05 -2.94 -6.57
C PHE A 18 1.58 -4.36 -6.93
N LEU A 19 2.43 -5.38 -6.80
CA LEU A 19 2.01 -6.76 -7.01
C LEU A 19 1.00 -7.20 -5.95
N SER A 20 1.20 -6.82 -4.69
CA SER A 20 0.26 -7.11 -3.60
C SER A 20 -1.07 -6.38 -3.77
N LEU A 21 -1.06 -5.12 -4.24
CA LEU A 21 -2.29 -4.42 -4.60
C LEU A 21 -3.02 -5.08 -5.78
N ALA A 22 -2.28 -5.50 -6.82
CA ALA A 22 -2.87 -6.22 -7.95
C ALA A 22 -3.50 -7.54 -7.48
N MET A 23 -2.82 -8.28 -6.60
CA MET A 23 -3.37 -9.50 -6.00
C MET A 23 -4.62 -9.23 -5.18
N THR A 24 -4.62 -8.17 -4.37
CA THR A 24 -5.79 -7.72 -3.59
C THR A 24 -6.96 -7.41 -4.51
N SER A 25 -6.73 -6.66 -5.58
CA SER A 25 -7.78 -6.30 -6.55
C SER A 25 -8.32 -7.52 -7.29
N LEU A 26 -7.45 -8.46 -7.66
CA LEU A 26 -7.83 -9.68 -8.37
C LEU A 26 -8.66 -10.60 -7.46
N THR A 27 -8.15 -10.92 -6.28
CA THR A 27 -8.80 -11.85 -5.35
C THR A 27 -10.05 -11.25 -4.72
N GLY A 28 -9.97 -10.01 -4.23
CA GLY A 28 -11.11 -9.32 -3.63
C GLY A 28 -12.20 -8.99 -4.64
N GLY A 29 -11.82 -8.55 -5.85
CA GLY A 29 -12.78 -8.31 -6.94
C GLY A 29 -13.50 -9.59 -7.36
N THR A 30 -12.77 -10.71 -7.48
CA THR A 30 -13.35 -12.03 -7.79
C THR A 30 -14.29 -12.49 -6.66
N TYR A 31 -13.88 -12.32 -5.40
CA TYR A 31 -14.72 -12.63 -4.25
C TYR A 31 -16.03 -11.85 -4.27
N HIS A 32 -15.97 -10.52 -4.44
CA HIS A 32 -17.17 -9.69 -4.45
C HIS A 32 -18.12 -9.99 -5.61
N LEU A 33 -17.56 -10.32 -6.79
CA LEU A 33 -18.36 -10.60 -7.99
C LEU A 33 -19.07 -11.94 -7.94
N PHE A 34 -18.40 -13.00 -7.46
CA PHE A 34 -18.91 -14.37 -7.58
C PHE A 34 -19.27 -15.03 -6.24
N PHE A 35 -18.71 -14.56 -5.12
CA PHE A 35 -18.73 -15.29 -3.85
C PHE A 35 -19.21 -14.47 -2.65
N SER A 36 -19.68 -13.23 -2.85
CA SER A 36 -20.08 -12.33 -1.76
C SER A 36 -21.22 -12.86 -0.87
N ALA A 37 -22.04 -13.78 -1.36
CA ALA A 37 -23.09 -14.46 -0.60
C ALA A 37 -22.78 -15.95 -0.32
N SER A 38 -21.56 -16.39 -0.59
CA SER A 38 -21.15 -17.80 -0.52
C SER A 38 -20.28 -18.07 0.71
N SER A 39 -20.58 -19.15 1.43
CA SER A 39 -19.78 -19.67 2.56
C SER A 39 -18.95 -20.90 2.16
N SER A 40 -18.46 -20.92 0.91
CA SER A 40 -17.75 -22.07 0.34
C SER A 40 -16.24 -21.94 0.57
N MET A 41 -15.53 -23.08 0.60
CA MET A 41 -14.07 -23.07 0.75
C MET A 41 -13.34 -22.16 -0.27
N PRO A 42 -13.71 -22.13 -1.58
CA PRO A 42 -13.09 -21.19 -2.51
C PRO A 42 -13.33 -19.72 -2.17
N ALA A 43 -14.50 -19.38 -1.60
CA ALA A 43 -14.81 -18.03 -1.14
C ALA A 43 -13.87 -17.61 0.00
N ASP A 44 -13.71 -18.48 1.00
CA ASP A 44 -12.82 -18.24 2.15
C ASP A 44 -11.36 -18.10 1.71
N VAL A 45 -10.90 -18.96 0.80
CA VAL A 45 -9.52 -18.90 0.28
C VAL A 45 -9.27 -17.58 -0.47
N LEU A 46 -10.21 -17.15 -1.31
CA LEU A 46 -10.11 -15.86 -2.02
C LEU A 46 -10.12 -14.67 -1.06
N TRP A 47 -10.98 -14.72 -0.04
CA TRP A 47 -11.05 -13.66 0.96
C TRP A 47 -9.76 -13.57 1.79
N LYS A 48 -9.27 -14.69 2.31
CA LYS A 48 -7.98 -14.73 3.04
C LYS A 48 -6.82 -14.29 2.16
N ALA A 49 -6.79 -14.69 0.89
CA ALA A 49 -5.77 -14.20 -0.05
C ALA A 49 -5.82 -12.67 -0.21
N THR A 50 -7.01 -12.08 -0.25
CA THR A 50 -7.21 -10.63 -0.30
C THR A 50 -6.62 -9.94 0.95
N VAL A 51 -6.99 -10.44 2.12
CA VAL A 51 -6.60 -9.87 3.42
C VAL A 51 -5.10 -10.04 3.68
N LEU A 52 -4.52 -11.18 3.30
CA LEU A 52 -3.07 -11.41 3.37
C LEU A 52 -2.29 -10.52 2.40
N ALA A 53 -2.81 -10.32 1.18
CA ALA A 53 -2.19 -9.43 0.21
C ALA A 53 -2.15 -7.97 0.73
N LEU A 54 -3.19 -7.51 1.44
CA LEU A 54 -3.17 -6.21 2.12
C LEU A 54 -2.10 -6.11 3.23
N GLY A 55 -1.81 -7.21 3.93
CA GLY A 55 -0.67 -7.25 4.85
C GLY A 55 0.67 -7.05 4.12
N ALA A 56 0.84 -7.64 2.94
CA ALA A 56 2.04 -7.45 2.14
C ALA A 56 2.16 -6.01 1.59
N VAL A 57 1.02 -5.34 1.33
CA VAL A 57 0.98 -3.89 1.04
C VAL A 57 1.52 -3.09 2.23
N ALA A 58 1.09 -3.42 3.46
CA ALA A 58 1.55 -2.76 4.68
C ALA A 58 3.06 -2.93 4.90
N PHE A 59 3.56 -4.16 4.78
CA PHE A 59 4.99 -4.47 4.83
C PHE A 59 5.80 -3.63 3.83
N ALA A 60 5.34 -3.56 2.59
CA ALA A 60 6.01 -2.78 1.55
C ALA A 60 5.96 -1.28 1.85
N ALA A 61 4.84 -0.74 2.33
CA ALA A 61 4.70 0.65 2.69
C ALA A 61 5.64 1.07 3.83
N TRP A 62 5.74 0.26 4.90
CA TRP A 62 6.74 0.43 5.95
C TRP A 62 8.16 0.46 5.39
N SER A 63 8.48 -0.50 4.53
CA SER A 63 9.82 -0.66 3.97
C SER A 63 10.20 0.48 3.01
N ILE A 64 9.25 0.99 2.22
CA ILE A 64 9.45 2.17 1.36
C ILE A 64 9.66 3.41 2.25
N GLY A 65 8.80 3.62 3.26
CA GLY A 65 8.95 4.76 4.18
C GLY A 65 10.31 4.75 4.89
N ALA A 66 10.77 3.58 5.33
CA ALA A 66 12.08 3.40 5.95
C ALA A 66 13.22 3.77 4.99
N CYS A 67 13.15 3.30 3.73
CA CYS A 67 14.12 3.66 2.69
C CYS A 67 14.19 5.16 2.41
N LEU A 68 13.08 5.88 2.57
CA LEU A 68 12.98 7.31 2.28
C LEU A 68 13.42 8.21 3.44
N LEU A 69 13.27 7.76 4.68
CA LEU A 69 13.45 8.59 5.88
C LEU A 69 14.67 8.24 6.72
N LEU A 70 15.06 6.97 6.78
CA LEU A 70 15.92 6.46 7.84
C LEU A 70 17.34 6.19 7.37
N ALA A 71 18.30 6.41 8.27
CA ALA A 71 19.68 5.97 8.08
C ALA A 71 19.75 4.43 8.01
N GLN A 72 20.80 3.90 7.37
CA GLN A 72 20.93 2.46 7.09
C GLN A 72 20.82 1.57 8.33
N SER A 73 21.37 2.01 9.47
CA SER A 73 21.32 1.29 10.75
C SER A 73 19.88 1.08 11.24
N VAL A 74 19.05 2.12 11.18
CA VAL A 74 17.65 2.09 11.65
C VAL A 74 16.73 1.48 10.59
N LYS A 75 16.97 1.78 9.31
CA LYS A 75 16.20 1.24 8.17
C LYS A 75 16.12 -0.29 8.22
N GLY A 76 17.26 -0.96 8.40
CA GLY A 76 17.32 -2.43 8.46
C GLY A 76 16.51 -3.00 9.61
N LEU A 77 16.48 -2.32 10.77
CA LEU A 77 15.67 -2.71 11.90
C LEU A 77 14.17 -2.56 11.60
N VAL A 78 13.76 -1.43 11.01
CA VAL A 78 12.35 -1.18 10.65
C VAL A 78 11.85 -2.17 9.60
N VAL A 79 12.65 -2.48 8.58
CA VAL A 79 12.27 -3.51 7.58
C VAL A 79 12.12 -4.88 8.22
N LYS A 80 13.03 -5.27 9.14
CA LYS A 80 12.91 -6.53 9.88
C LYS A 80 11.67 -6.54 10.78
N ALA A 81 11.40 -5.44 11.48
CA ALA A 81 10.21 -5.31 12.33
C ALA A 81 8.92 -5.40 11.50
N ALA A 82 8.86 -4.73 10.34
CA ALA A 82 7.74 -4.81 9.41
C ALA A 82 7.55 -6.24 8.86
N LEU A 83 8.64 -6.97 8.61
CA LEU A 83 8.55 -8.38 8.21
C LEU A 83 7.97 -9.25 9.32
N VAL A 84 8.44 -9.08 10.56
CA VAL A 84 7.91 -9.81 11.72
C VAL A 84 6.44 -9.48 11.93
N GLU A 85 6.06 -8.21 11.88
CA GLU A 85 4.67 -7.76 11.95
C GLU A 85 3.83 -8.44 10.87
N PHE A 86 4.26 -8.40 9.61
CA PHE A 86 3.53 -9.06 8.51
C PHE A 86 3.36 -10.57 8.71
N LEU A 87 4.38 -11.27 9.23
CA LEU A 87 4.29 -12.70 9.51
C LEU A 87 3.31 -12.98 10.66
N VAL A 88 3.34 -12.18 11.72
CA VAL A 88 2.40 -12.28 12.84
C VAL A 88 0.97 -11.98 12.39
N TYR A 89 0.78 -10.90 11.62
CA TYR A 89 -0.50 -10.56 10.99
C TYR A 89 -1.01 -11.71 10.12
N SER A 90 -0.13 -12.30 9.29
CA SER A 90 -0.52 -13.41 8.42
C SER A 90 -0.97 -14.63 9.20
N ALA A 91 -0.26 -14.99 10.26
CA ALA A 91 -0.65 -16.07 11.16
C ALA A 91 -2.00 -15.78 11.84
N TYR A 92 -2.20 -14.54 12.30
CA TYR A 92 -3.44 -14.09 12.92
C TYR A 92 -4.64 -14.18 11.95
N VAL A 93 -4.49 -13.69 10.72
CA VAL A 93 -5.55 -13.75 9.70
C VAL A 93 -5.92 -15.20 9.34
N VAL A 94 -4.92 -16.07 9.23
CA VAL A 94 -5.18 -17.47 8.87
C VAL A 94 -5.89 -18.21 10.01
N ALA A 95 -5.47 -17.99 11.25
CA ALA A 95 -5.86 -18.81 12.40
C ALA A 95 -6.98 -18.21 13.27
N VAL A 96 -7.19 -16.89 13.24
CA VAL A 96 -8.02 -16.19 14.23
C VAL A 96 -9.14 -15.40 13.55
N ASP A 97 -8.79 -14.38 12.77
CA ASP A 97 -9.76 -13.40 12.30
C ASP A 97 -9.32 -12.74 10.99
N ASP A 98 -10.09 -12.95 9.93
CA ASP A 98 -9.90 -12.38 8.60
C ASP A 98 -10.91 -11.27 8.26
N HIS A 99 -11.60 -10.70 9.25
CA HIS A 99 -12.47 -9.55 9.01
C HIS A 99 -11.67 -8.36 8.46
N PHE A 100 -12.30 -7.61 7.55
CA PHE A 100 -11.63 -6.50 6.85
C PHE A 100 -11.05 -5.43 7.78
N TRP A 101 -11.64 -5.24 8.97
CA TRP A 101 -11.13 -4.29 9.96
C TRP A 101 -9.72 -4.65 10.46
N VAL A 102 -9.39 -5.95 10.53
CA VAL A 102 -8.04 -6.42 10.87
C VAL A 102 -7.03 -5.93 9.84
N ALA A 103 -7.38 -5.98 8.55
CA ALA A 103 -6.54 -5.42 7.49
C ALA A 103 -6.36 -3.90 7.64
N ILE A 104 -7.45 -3.17 7.90
CA ILE A 104 -7.40 -1.70 8.12
C ILE A 104 -6.46 -1.35 9.26
N ALA A 105 -6.61 -2.02 10.41
CA ALA A 105 -5.77 -1.79 11.58
C ALA A 105 -4.28 -2.04 11.28
N ASN A 106 -3.98 -3.01 10.42
CA ASN A 106 -2.61 -3.28 9.99
C ASN A 106 -2.07 -2.21 9.01
N TYR A 107 -2.73 -2.01 7.88
CA TYR A 107 -2.12 -1.19 6.82
C TYR A 107 -2.18 0.31 7.12
N LEU A 108 -3.16 0.79 7.90
CA LEU A 108 -3.36 2.24 8.10
C LEU A 108 -2.12 2.94 8.72
N PRO A 109 -1.49 2.43 9.79
CA PRO A 109 -0.22 2.95 10.29
C PRO A 109 0.88 3.05 9.22
N SER A 110 1.01 2.03 8.38
CA SER A 110 2.03 1.99 7.32
C SER A 110 1.79 3.04 6.23
N VAL A 111 0.53 3.30 5.90
CA VAL A 111 0.13 4.34 4.93
C VAL A 111 0.41 5.73 5.49
N ILE A 112 0.11 5.97 6.77
CA ILE A 112 0.44 7.24 7.45
C ILE A 112 1.95 7.47 7.43
N PHE A 113 2.74 6.44 7.77
CA PHE A 113 4.19 6.54 7.76
C PHE A 113 4.75 6.80 6.35
N LEU A 114 4.23 6.11 5.32
CA LEU A 114 4.61 6.36 3.93
C LEU A 114 4.24 7.78 3.48
N GLY A 115 3.07 8.30 3.88
CA GLY A 115 2.66 9.67 3.62
C GLY A 115 3.61 10.69 4.26
N ALA A 116 3.97 10.49 5.53
CA ALA A 116 4.97 11.31 6.20
C ALA A 116 6.33 11.23 5.48
N ALA A 117 6.73 10.04 5.01
CA ALA A 117 7.96 9.86 4.26
C ALA A 117 7.99 10.64 2.94
N PHE A 118 6.90 10.62 2.16
CA PHE A 118 6.78 11.45 0.97
C PHE A 118 6.78 12.95 1.30
N ALA A 119 6.08 13.38 2.35
CA ALA A 119 6.04 14.79 2.75
C ALA A 119 7.43 15.31 3.13
N VAL A 120 8.15 14.61 4.01
CA VAL A 120 9.51 14.98 4.42
C VAL A 120 10.47 14.95 3.23
N ARG A 121 10.39 13.94 2.36
CA ARG A 121 11.28 13.85 1.21
C ARG A 121 10.99 14.93 0.16
N PHE A 122 9.71 15.29 -0.03
CA PHE A 122 9.33 16.41 -0.87
C PHE A 122 9.87 17.74 -0.32
N ARG A 123 9.78 17.99 0.99
CA ARG A 123 10.36 19.20 1.60
C ARG A 123 11.87 19.33 1.39
N ARG A 124 12.58 18.22 1.23
CA ARG A 124 14.04 18.21 1.01
C ARG A 124 14.44 18.32 -0.47
N LEU A 125 13.69 17.70 -1.38
CA LEU A 125 14.07 17.59 -2.80
C LEU A 125 13.23 18.49 -3.73
N SER A 126 12.08 18.98 -3.28
CA SER A 126 11.09 19.74 -4.05
C SER A 126 10.76 19.14 -5.42
N ALA A 127 10.88 17.82 -5.55
CA ALA A 127 10.70 17.13 -6.82
C ALA A 127 9.21 16.81 -7.06
N THR A 128 8.66 17.32 -8.16
CA THR A 128 7.26 17.13 -8.56
C THR A 128 6.78 15.68 -8.50
N PRO A 129 7.55 14.65 -8.92
CA PRO A 129 7.08 13.26 -8.81
C PRO A 129 6.80 12.80 -7.39
N ILE A 130 7.50 13.34 -6.38
CA ILE A 130 7.27 12.99 -4.97
C ILE A 130 5.96 13.63 -4.48
N LEU A 131 5.70 14.88 -4.86
CA LEU A 131 4.43 15.55 -4.57
C LEU A 131 3.26 14.81 -5.23
N ILE A 132 3.43 14.36 -6.49
CA ILE A 132 2.43 13.53 -7.18
C ILE A 132 2.15 12.25 -6.37
N GLY A 133 3.19 11.56 -5.87
CA GLY A 133 3.00 10.39 -5.01
C GLY A 133 2.26 10.70 -3.71
N LEU A 134 2.58 11.81 -3.05
CA LEU A 134 1.90 12.27 -1.83
C LEU A 134 0.42 12.60 -2.08
N LEU A 135 0.13 13.34 -3.14
CA LEU A 135 -1.23 13.63 -3.57
C LEU A 135 -1.96 12.34 -3.96
N GLY A 136 -1.27 11.38 -4.56
CA GLY A 136 -1.81 10.05 -4.86
C GLY A 136 -2.28 9.31 -3.61
N LEU A 137 -1.51 9.35 -2.52
CA LEU A 137 -1.96 8.83 -1.22
C LEU A 137 -3.20 9.59 -0.73
N GLY A 138 -3.20 10.92 -0.82
CA GLY A 138 -4.38 11.72 -0.49
C GLY A 138 -5.62 11.32 -1.29
N VAL A 139 -5.47 11.07 -2.60
CA VAL A 139 -6.55 10.59 -3.47
C VAL A 139 -7.04 9.20 -3.05
N THR A 140 -6.15 8.29 -2.65
CA THR A 140 -6.58 6.97 -2.13
C THR A 140 -7.34 7.07 -0.81
N VAL A 141 -6.99 8.01 0.07
CA VAL A 141 -7.76 8.30 1.30
C VAL A 141 -9.12 8.93 0.96
N ALA A 142 -9.16 9.86 0.01
CA ALA A 142 -10.41 10.42 -0.49
C ALA A 142 -11.33 9.35 -1.10
N ALA A 143 -10.75 8.37 -1.80
CA ALA A 143 -11.50 7.22 -2.31
C ALA A 143 -12.19 6.46 -1.17
N ALA A 144 -11.48 6.16 -0.06
CA ALA A 144 -12.07 5.49 1.08
C ALA A 144 -13.23 6.31 1.70
N ALA A 145 -13.12 7.64 1.74
CA ALA A 145 -14.22 8.50 2.17
C ALA A 145 -15.43 8.44 1.22
N ILE A 146 -15.20 8.42 -0.10
CA ILE A 146 -16.25 8.20 -1.12
C ILE A 146 -16.95 6.87 -0.87
N GLN A 147 -16.20 5.79 -0.65
CA GLN A 147 -16.75 4.47 -0.39
C GLN A 147 -17.66 4.48 0.85
N ARG A 148 -17.18 5.06 1.96
CA ARG A 148 -17.94 5.17 3.21
C ARG A 148 -19.19 6.04 3.08
N SER A 149 -19.13 7.10 2.28
CA SER A 149 -20.26 8.01 2.07
C SER A 149 -21.38 7.39 1.21
N GLY A 150 -21.12 6.29 0.52
CA GLY A 150 -22.06 5.72 -0.46
C GLY A 150 -22.20 6.55 -1.74
N LEU A 151 -21.31 7.54 -1.96
CA LEU A 151 -21.34 8.38 -3.16
C LEU A 151 -21.14 7.54 -4.41
N SER A 152 -22.14 7.58 -5.29
CA SER A 152 -22.20 6.80 -6.53
C SER A 152 -22.35 7.74 -7.71
N LEU A 153 -21.56 7.59 -8.78
CA LEU A 153 -21.79 8.34 -10.03
C LEU A 153 -23.08 7.88 -10.72
N HIS A 154 -23.45 6.61 -10.55
CA HIS A 154 -24.73 6.07 -10.99
C HIS A 154 -25.20 4.97 -10.04
N PRO A 155 -26.46 4.98 -9.56
CA PRO A 155 -26.93 4.05 -8.52
C PRO A 155 -26.75 2.57 -8.88
N THR A 156 -27.02 2.19 -10.13
CA THR A 156 -26.97 0.78 -10.58
C THR A 156 -25.66 0.41 -11.28
N TYR A 157 -25.27 1.11 -12.36
CA TYR A 157 -24.13 0.75 -13.19
C TYR A 157 -22.78 1.27 -12.69
N PHE A 158 -22.76 2.29 -11.84
CA PHE A 158 -21.54 2.92 -11.35
C PHE A 158 -21.68 3.34 -9.88
N ASN A 159 -21.93 2.33 -9.06
CA ASN A 159 -22.19 2.50 -7.64
C ASN A 159 -20.95 3.02 -6.88
N HIS A 160 -21.10 3.17 -5.57
CA HIS A 160 -20.03 3.67 -4.69
C HIS A 160 -18.77 2.82 -4.72
N ASN A 161 -18.86 1.51 -4.92
CA ASN A 161 -17.68 0.65 -5.05
C ASN A 161 -16.95 0.90 -6.38
N ALA A 162 -17.68 1.02 -7.48
CA ALA A 162 -17.09 1.40 -8.77
C ALA A 162 -16.44 2.79 -8.71
N THR A 163 -17.11 3.75 -8.07
CA THR A 163 -16.61 5.11 -7.86
C THR A 163 -15.35 5.12 -6.99
N TYR A 164 -15.37 4.40 -5.88
CA TYR A 164 -14.21 4.17 -5.02
C TYR A 164 -13.03 3.61 -5.82
N HIS A 165 -13.22 2.50 -6.54
CA HIS A 165 -12.13 1.84 -7.26
C HIS A 165 -11.55 2.71 -8.38
N LEU A 166 -12.37 3.49 -9.09
CA LEU A 166 -11.89 4.44 -10.10
C LEU A 166 -10.98 5.50 -9.47
N VAL A 167 -11.44 6.15 -8.40
CA VAL A 167 -10.68 7.20 -7.72
C VAL A 167 -9.40 6.61 -7.11
N GLN A 168 -9.48 5.42 -6.51
CA GLN A 168 -8.33 4.69 -5.99
C GLN A 168 -7.31 4.39 -7.10
N ALA A 169 -7.75 3.95 -8.28
CA ALA A 169 -6.86 3.68 -9.41
C ALA A 169 -6.09 4.93 -9.86
N ILE A 170 -6.73 6.10 -9.87
CA ILE A 170 -6.06 7.38 -10.14
C ILE A 170 -4.97 7.65 -9.10
N GLY A 171 -5.30 7.49 -7.81
CA GLY A 171 -4.33 7.65 -6.72
C GLY A 171 -3.13 6.69 -6.83
N LEU A 172 -3.40 5.42 -7.14
CA LEU A 172 -2.35 4.41 -7.35
C LEU A 172 -1.47 4.72 -8.56
N PHE A 173 -2.03 5.23 -9.66
CA PHE A 173 -1.24 5.67 -10.81
C PHE A 173 -0.30 6.83 -10.46
N MET A 174 -0.76 7.76 -9.63
CA MET A 174 0.08 8.85 -9.12
C MET A 174 1.22 8.33 -8.22
N ILE A 175 0.94 7.36 -7.35
CA ILE A 175 1.98 6.69 -6.54
C ILE A 175 2.97 5.93 -7.44
N PHE A 176 2.49 5.30 -8.52
CA PHE A 176 3.33 4.59 -9.48
C PHE A 176 4.30 5.53 -10.21
N ARG A 177 3.85 6.74 -10.57
CA ARG A 177 4.73 7.81 -11.09
C ARG A 177 5.87 8.14 -10.13
N ALA A 178 5.61 8.22 -8.82
CA ALA A 178 6.64 8.44 -7.80
C ALA A 178 7.58 7.23 -7.68
N ALA A 179 7.05 6.00 -7.74
CA ALA A 179 7.85 4.77 -7.72
C ALA A 179 8.85 4.71 -8.88
N ILE A 180 8.45 5.10 -10.09
CA ILE A 180 9.34 5.21 -11.26
C ILE A 180 10.47 6.20 -10.98
N PHE A 181 10.16 7.36 -10.40
CA PHE A 181 11.16 8.37 -10.07
C PHE A 181 12.23 7.84 -9.11
N PHE A 182 11.82 7.21 -8.01
CA PHE A 182 12.73 6.61 -7.03
C PHE A 182 13.49 5.41 -7.59
N SER A 183 12.92 4.69 -8.56
CA SER A 183 13.56 3.57 -9.24
C SER A 183 14.63 4.00 -10.26
N ARG A 184 14.60 5.26 -10.72
CA ARG A 184 15.50 5.77 -11.77
C ARG A 184 16.61 6.68 -11.24
N LYS A 185 16.40 7.40 -10.13
CA LYS A 185 17.43 8.28 -9.54
C LYS A 185 18.09 7.61 -8.31
N PRO A 186 19.39 7.83 -8.06
CA PRO A 186 19.96 7.45 -6.77
C PRO A 186 19.26 8.26 -5.68
N LEU A 187 19.00 7.66 -4.52
CA LEU A 187 18.60 8.44 -3.35
C LEU A 187 19.83 9.28 -2.96
N GLN A 188 19.90 10.53 -3.44
CA GLN A 188 20.97 11.45 -3.07
C GLN A 188 20.87 11.72 -1.56
N GLU A 189 22.00 11.53 -0.88
CA GLU A 189 22.19 11.82 0.53
C GLU A 189 21.88 13.30 0.78
N ALA A 190 21.12 13.60 1.83
CA ALA A 190 21.17 14.93 2.42
C ALA A 190 22.60 15.06 2.98
N GLY A 191 23.32 16.10 2.55
CA GLY A 191 24.76 16.24 2.75
C GLY A 191 25.22 16.07 4.20
N SER A 192 26.44 15.53 4.30
CA SER A 192 27.51 15.83 5.27
C SER A 192 27.10 16.44 6.61
#